data_AF-A0A645CG76-F1
#
_entry.id   AF-A0A645CG76-F1
#
_cell.length_a   1.000
_cell.length_b   1.000
_cell.length_c   1.000
_cell.angle_alpha   90.00
_cell.angle_beta   90.00
_cell.angle_gamma   90.00
#
_symmetry.space_group_name_H-M   'P 1'
#
loop_
_entity.id
_entity.type
_entity.pdbx_description
1 polymer ?
#
loop_
_entity_poly.entity_id
_entity_poly.type
_entity_poly.pdbx_seq_one_letter_code
_entity_poly.pdbx_strand_id
1 'polypeptide(L)'
;MHIQIYPDINLEVLSPKKDTYENINNYSSVIRLSFNEIKFLFTGDSEKDIEEELLQHNINLSSQVLKVGHHGSKTSTSADFLNKVNPIYAIISCGLGNDYGHPDSNVIKLLKEKNIKTFRTDKEGNILLYCDGKTLSYSTMKYK
;
A
#
# COMPACT_ATOMS: atom_id res chain seq x y z
N MET A 1 11.63 -2.34 -12.70
CA MET A 1 11.27 -1.95 -14.09
C MET A 1 10.58 -0.60 -14.05
N HIS A 2 10.93 0.34 -14.93
CA HIS A 2 10.28 1.66 -15.04
C HIS A 2 9.51 1.72 -16.35
N ILE A 3 8.27 2.19 -16.32
CA ILE A 3 7.38 2.31 -17.47
C ILE A 3 6.76 3.70 -17.43
N GLN A 4 7.01 4.51 -18.46
CA GLN A 4 6.30 5.77 -18.65
C GLN A 4 4.99 5.48 -19.39
N ILE A 5 3.86 5.73 -18.74
CA ILE A 5 2.52 5.50 -19.30
C ILE A 5 2.07 6.75 -20.08
N TYR A 6 2.32 7.92 -19.50
CA TYR A 6 2.12 9.24 -20.09
C TYR A 6 3.28 10.15 -19.64
N PRO A 7 3.49 11.33 -20.26
CA PRO A 7 4.56 12.25 -19.86
C PRO A 7 4.70 12.43 -18.34
N ASP A 8 3.56 12.59 -17.66
CA ASP A 8 3.49 12.88 -16.23
C ASP A 8 3.14 11.65 -15.37
N ILE A 9 2.90 10.48 -15.99
CA ILE A 9 2.48 9.26 -15.30
C ILE A 9 3.52 8.16 -15.50
N ASN A 10 4.14 7.76 -14.38
CA ASN A 10 5.17 6.74 -14.35
C ASN A 10 4.76 5.58 -13.45
N LEU A 11 5.04 4.36 -13.90
CA LEU A 11 4.85 3.14 -13.15
C LEU A 11 6.20 2.47 -12.91
N GLU A 12 6.43 2.04 -11.67
CA GLU A 12 7.64 1.37 -11.25
C GLU A 12 7.30 0.05 -10.59
N VAL A 13 7.85 -1.05 -11.11
CA VAL A 13 7.80 -2.35 -10.45
C VAL A 13 9.04 -2.47 -9.55
N LEU A 14 8.79 -2.44 -8.24
CA LEU A 14 9.80 -2.46 -7.18
C LEU A 14 10.14 -3.87 -6.73
N SER A 15 9.16 -4.79 -6.71
CA SER A 15 9.29 -6.21 -6.35
C SER A 15 8.44 -7.05 -7.32
N PRO A 16 8.72 -8.35 -7.58
CA PRO A 16 9.85 -9.15 -7.07
C PRO A 16 11.23 -8.67 -7.56
N LYS A 17 12.27 -8.88 -6.75
CA LYS A 17 13.69 -8.69 -7.10
C LYS A 17 14.47 -10.00 -7.27
N LYS A 18 13.99 -11.08 -6.65
CA LYS A 18 14.60 -12.42 -6.71
C LYS A 18 13.77 -13.33 -7.62
N ASP A 19 14.42 -14.34 -8.18
CA ASP A 19 13.74 -15.35 -9.01
C ASP A 19 12.86 -16.27 -8.16
N THR A 20 13.18 -16.44 -6.87
CA THR A 20 12.46 -17.33 -5.96
C THR A 20 12.25 -16.72 -4.59
N TYR A 21 11.06 -16.94 -4.05
CA TYR A 21 10.68 -16.68 -2.65
C TYR A 21 10.02 -17.94 -2.07
N GLU A 22 10.17 -18.15 -0.75
CA GLU A 22 9.55 -19.28 -0.05
C GLU A 22 8.04 -19.13 0.06
N ASN A 23 7.56 -17.91 0.37
CA ASN A 23 6.15 -17.60 0.45
C ASN A 23 5.62 -17.09 -0.91
N ILE A 24 4.51 -17.65 -1.40
CA ILE A 24 3.87 -17.23 -2.64
C ILE A 24 3.45 -15.75 -2.62
N ASN A 25 3.07 -15.24 -1.45
CA ASN A 25 2.68 -13.84 -1.27
C ASN A 25 3.82 -12.87 -1.61
N ASN A 26 5.07 -13.30 -1.41
CA ASN A 26 6.26 -12.49 -1.68
C ASN A 26 6.61 -12.40 -3.17
N TYR A 27 5.91 -13.14 -4.04
CA TYR A 27 5.93 -12.86 -5.49
C TYR A 27 4.97 -11.73 -5.90
N SER A 28 4.21 -11.16 -4.95
CA SER A 28 3.36 -9.99 -5.20
C SER A 28 4.16 -8.87 -5.86
N SER A 29 3.57 -8.28 -6.90
CA SER A 29 4.17 -7.11 -7.53
C SER A 29 3.98 -5.89 -6.63
N VAL A 30 5.08 -5.41 -6.04
CA VAL A 30 5.08 -4.09 -5.39
C VAL A 30 5.24 -3.03 -6.47
N ILE A 31 4.21 -2.24 -6.67
CA ILE A 31 4.12 -1.26 -7.76
C ILE A 31 3.97 0.14 -7.17
N ARG A 32 4.80 1.07 -7.67
CA ARG A 32 4.56 2.50 -7.45
C ARG A 32 4.00 3.14 -8.72
N LEU A 33 2.88 3.83 -8.59
CA LEU A 33 2.36 4.73 -9.62
C LEU A 33 2.63 6.17 -9.18
N SER A 34 3.25 6.96 -10.04
CA SER A 34 3.51 8.39 -9.80
C SER A 34 2.78 9.20 -10.84
N PHE A 35 1.99 10.17 -10.39
CA PHE A 35 1.43 11.23 -11.23
C PHE A 35 1.93 12.56 -10.69
N ASN A 36 2.90 13.17 -11.37
CA ASN A 36 3.64 14.34 -10.89
C ASN A 36 4.13 14.18 -9.43
N GLU A 37 3.59 14.95 -8.49
CA GLU A 37 4.03 14.98 -7.08
C GLU A 37 3.35 13.90 -6.23
N ILE A 38 2.28 13.28 -6.74
CA ILE A 38 1.47 12.30 -6.00
C ILE A 38 1.85 10.88 -6.40
N LYS A 39 2.12 10.07 -5.38
CA LYS A 39 2.60 8.69 -5.51
C LYS A 39 1.69 7.74 -4.74
N PHE A 40 1.40 6.62 -5.39
CA PHE A 40 0.61 5.52 -4.88
C PHE A 40 1.50 4.29 -4.81
N LEU A 41 1.55 3.62 -3.66
CA LEU A 41 2.27 2.36 -3.47
C LEU A 41 1.27 1.23 -3.27
N PHE A 42 1.33 0.25 -4.16
CA PHE A 42 0.54 -0.97 -4.11
C PHE A 42 1.45 -2.12 -3.75
N THR A 43 1.25 -2.73 -2.59
CA THR A 43 2.14 -3.79 -2.09
C THR A 43 1.62 -5.20 -2.36
N GLY A 44 0.46 -5.34 -3.00
CA GLY A 44 -0.19 -6.65 -3.18
C GLY A 44 -0.42 -7.30 -1.82
N ASP A 45 0.00 -8.55 -1.71
CA ASP A 45 -0.01 -9.33 -0.45
C ASP A 45 1.41 -9.57 0.08
N SER A 46 2.39 -8.80 -0.39
CA SER A 46 3.78 -8.90 0.03
C SER A 46 3.92 -8.79 1.55
N GLU A 47 4.70 -9.68 2.14
CA GLU A 47 4.95 -9.71 3.58
C GLU A 47 6.21 -8.92 3.96
N LYS A 48 6.54 -8.89 5.26
CA LYS A 48 7.68 -8.14 5.82
C LYS A 48 9.01 -8.44 5.14
N ASP A 49 9.23 -9.65 4.64
CA ASP A 49 10.47 -9.99 3.91
C ASP A 49 10.68 -9.08 2.69
N ILE A 50 9.60 -8.76 1.96
CA ILE A 50 9.64 -7.83 0.83
C ILE A 50 9.80 -6.40 1.30
N GLU A 51 9.18 -6.03 2.43
CA GLU A 51 9.39 -4.71 3.01
C GLU A 51 10.86 -4.48 3.39
N GLU A 52 11.49 -5.46 4.03
CA GLU A 52 12.90 -5.45 4.40
C GLU A 52 13.81 -5.40 3.17
N GLU A 53 13.52 -6.21 2.14
CA GLU A 53 14.25 -6.17 0.86
C GLU A 53 14.21 -4.77 0.23
N LEU A 54 13.02 -4.14 0.20
CA LEU A 54 12.85 -2.79 -0.34
C LEU A 54 13.57 -1.72 0.49
N LEU A 55 13.60 -1.87 1.82
CA LEU A 55 14.32 -0.98 2.73
C LEU A 55 15.85 -1.08 2.53
N GLN A 56 16.37 -2.28 2.33
CA GLN A 56 17.81 -2.54 2.14
C GLN A 56 18.34 -1.97 0.81
N HIS A 57 17.51 -1.93 -0.23
CA HIS A 57 17.92 -1.46 -1.56
C HIS A 57 17.99 0.08 -1.68
N ASN A 58 17.82 0.81 -0.56
CA ASN A 58 17.82 2.27 -0.48
C ASN A 58 16.90 2.95 -1.53
N ILE A 59 15.83 2.26 -1.92
CA ILE A 59 14.82 2.78 -2.81
C ILE A 59 14.05 3.86 -2.02
N ASN A 60 13.83 5.02 -2.63
CA ASN A 60 12.89 5.97 -2.05
C ASN A 60 11.50 5.36 -2.11
N LEU A 61 10.86 5.03 -0.98
CA LEU A 61 9.51 4.44 -0.93
C LEU A 61 8.42 5.48 -0.66
N SER A 62 8.79 6.75 -0.49
CA SER A 62 7.86 7.81 -0.11
C SER A 62 6.68 7.88 -1.07
N SER A 63 5.47 7.72 -0.52
CA SER A 63 4.22 7.68 -1.28
C SER A 63 3.07 8.22 -0.44
N GLN A 64 2.28 9.14 -0.98
CA GLN A 64 1.14 9.75 -0.28
C GLN A 64 0.04 8.73 0.02
N VAL A 65 -0.10 7.73 -0.85
CA VAL A 65 -1.13 6.69 -0.72
C VAL A 65 -0.47 5.32 -0.64
N LEU A 66 -0.86 4.54 0.35
CA LEU A 66 -0.46 3.14 0.51
C LEU A 66 -1.70 2.24 0.43
N LYS A 67 -1.76 1.33 -0.55
CA LYS A 67 -2.61 0.14 -0.42
C LYS A 67 -1.87 -0.82 0.50
N VAL A 68 -2.43 -1.03 1.69
CA VAL A 68 -1.82 -1.82 2.77
C VAL A 68 -1.66 -3.27 2.31
N GLY A 69 -0.51 -3.86 2.66
CA GLY A 69 -0.16 -5.22 2.26
C GLY A 69 -1.10 -6.24 2.87
N HIS A 70 -1.43 -7.26 2.07
CA HIS A 70 -2.07 -8.50 2.53
C HIS A 70 -3.31 -8.24 3.39
N HIS A 71 -4.18 -7.36 2.90
CA HIS A 71 -5.45 -7.00 3.56
C HIS A 71 -5.30 -6.43 4.98
N GLY A 72 -4.08 -5.99 5.38
CA GLY A 72 -3.77 -5.58 6.75
C GLY A 72 -3.41 -6.75 7.68
N SER A 73 -2.88 -7.84 7.13
CA SER A 73 -2.31 -8.95 7.92
C SER A 73 -1.15 -8.50 8.80
N LYS A 74 -0.99 -9.15 9.97
CA LYS A 74 0.16 -8.96 10.87
C LYS A 74 1.51 -9.35 10.25
N THR A 75 1.49 -10.13 9.16
CA THR A 75 2.70 -10.54 8.42
C THR A 75 3.22 -9.42 7.52
N SER A 76 2.47 -8.32 7.38
CA SER A 76 2.83 -7.15 6.57
C SER A 76 2.78 -5.88 7.42
N THR A 77 3.12 -4.75 6.79
CA THR A 77 3.02 -3.39 7.32
C THR A 77 3.84 -3.17 8.58
N SER A 78 5.15 -3.36 8.49
CA SER A 78 6.09 -3.05 9.57
C SER A 78 6.20 -1.54 9.84
N ALA A 79 6.66 -1.19 11.06
CA ALA A 79 6.84 0.19 11.47
C ALA A 79 7.90 0.92 10.63
N ASP A 80 9.00 0.24 10.28
CA ASP A 80 10.09 0.80 9.49
C ASP A 80 9.66 1.02 8.03
N PHE A 81 8.89 0.09 7.47
CA PHE A 81 8.29 0.28 6.16
C PHE A 81 7.36 1.49 6.13
N LEU A 82 6.45 1.60 7.10
CA LEU A 82 5.57 2.78 7.21
C LEU A 82 6.34 4.08 7.42
N ASN A 83 7.45 4.07 8.16
CA ASN A 83 8.32 5.24 8.31
C ASN A 83 8.93 5.66 6.96
N LYS A 84 9.37 4.70 6.14
CA LYS A 84 9.98 4.98 4.84
C LYS A 84 8.95 5.42 3.78
N VAL A 85 7.75 4.83 3.81
CA VAL A 85 6.66 5.19 2.90
C VAL A 85 6.03 6.53 3.27
N ASN A 86 5.84 6.78 4.58
CA ASN A 86 5.23 7.98 5.15
C ASN A 86 3.93 8.43 4.43
N PRO A 87 2.90 7.57 4.35
CA PRO A 87 1.67 7.90 3.62
C PRO A 87 0.74 8.81 4.43
N ILE A 88 -0.05 9.60 3.74
CA ILE A 88 -1.18 10.33 4.35
C ILE A 88 -2.46 9.48 4.36
N TYR A 89 -2.63 8.62 3.35
CA TYR A 89 -3.76 7.68 3.25
C TYR A 89 -3.27 6.23 3.19
N ALA A 90 -3.88 5.40 4.03
CA ALA A 90 -3.73 3.94 3.98
C ALA A 90 -5.08 3.29 3.62
N ILE A 91 -5.07 2.42 2.61
CA ILE A 91 -6.27 1.71 2.15
C ILE A 91 -6.08 0.23 2.42
N ILE A 92 -6.99 -0.32 3.24
CA ILE A 92 -7.04 -1.73 3.58
C ILE A 92 -8.20 -2.34 2.80
N SER A 93 -7.88 -3.09 1.75
CA SER A 93 -8.89 -3.89 1.06
C SER A 93 -9.14 -5.16 1.85
N CYS A 94 -10.30 -5.30 2.48
CA CYS A 94 -10.73 -6.46 3.25
C CYS A 94 -12.25 -6.64 3.15
N GLY A 95 -12.73 -7.86 3.35
CA GLY A 95 -14.15 -8.21 3.25
C GLY A 95 -14.93 -7.97 4.54
N LEU A 96 -16.23 -7.71 4.41
CA LEU A 96 -17.16 -7.71 5.55
C LEU A 96 -17.26 -9.12 6.14
N GLY A 97 -17.16 -9.24 7.46
CA GLY A 97 -17.24 -10.56 8.12
C GLY A 97 -16.07 -11.49 7.78
N ASN A 98 -14.92 -10.92 7.43
CA ASN A 98 -13.70 -11.64 7.09
C ASN A 98 -13.25 -12.65 8.18
N ASP A 99 -13.22 -13.93 7.82
CA ASP A 99 -12.82 -15.05 8.69
C ASP A 99 -11.30 -15.19 8.90
N TYR A 100 -10.48 -14.53 8.07
CA TYR A 100 -9.01 -14.52 8.22
C TYR A 100 -8.54 -13.63 9.39
N GLY A 101 -9.44 -12.86 10.00
CA GLY A 101 -9.10 -11.96 11.11
C GLY A 101 -8.36 -10.68 10.68
N HIS A 102 -8.46 -10.30 9.41
CA HIS A 102 -7.88 -9.05 8.89
C HIS A 102 -8.90 -7.88 8.89
N PRO A 103 -8.43 -6.63 8.99
CA PRO A 103 -7.07 -6.24 9.34
C PRO A 103 -6.76 -6.58 10.79
N ASP A 104 -5.50 -6.94 11.04
CA ASP A 104 -4.99 -7.20 12.39
C ASP A 104 -5.05 -5.92 13.24
N SER A 105 -5.41 -6.06 14.51
CA SER A 105 -5.57 -4.91 15.42
C SER A 105 -4.27 -4.14 15.65
N ASN A 106 -3.11 -4.81 15.58
CA ASN A 106 -1.81 -4.16 15.71
C ASN A 106 -1.49 -3.30 14.48
N VAL A 107 -1.86 -3.74 13.27
CA VAL A 107 -1.69 -2.94 12.05
C VAL A 107 -2.54 -1.68 12.13
N ILE A 108 -3.80 -1.81 12.55
CA ILE A 108 -4.69 -0.65 12.75
C ILE A 108 -4.14 0.31 13.81
N LYS A 109 -3.65 -0.22 14.93
CA LYS A 109 -3.03 0.57 16.00
C LYS A 109 -1.81 1.33 15.48
N LEU A 110 -0.92 0.66 14.74
CA LEU A 110 0.29 1.26 14.18
C LEU A 110 -0.02 2.38 13.19
N LEU A 111 -0.99 2.18 12.29
CA LEU A 111 -1.44 3.23 11.37
C LEU A 111 -1.98 4.46 12.11
N LYS A 112 -2.76 4.23 13.17
CA LYS A 112 -3.30 5.29 14.03
C LYS A 112 -2.20 6.05 14.78
N GLU A 113 -1.23 5.35 15.36
CA GLU A 113 -0.09 5.95 16.08
C GLU A 113 0.77 6.85 15.17
N LYS A 114 0.86 6.51 13.89
CA LYS A 114 1.53 7.33 12.87
C LYS A 114 0.68 8.44 12.28
N ASN A 115 -0.54 8.66 12.80
CA ASN A 115 -1.51 9.65 12.30
C ASN A 115 -1.88 9.46 10.82
N ILE A 116 -1.86 8.22 10.33
CA ILE A 116 -2.20 7.89 8.95
C ILE A 116 -3.72 7.72 8.84
N LYS A 117 -4.36 8.48 7.95
CA LYS A 117 -5.79 8.33 7.73
C LYS A 117 -6.08 7.03 6.99
N THR A 118 -6.77 6.13 7.67
CA THR A 118 -7.00 4.77 7.21
C THR A 118 -8.43 4.59 6.71
N PHE A 119 -8.58 3.95 5.55
CA PHE A 119 -9.84 3.51 4.96
C PHE A 119 -9.85 1.98 4.83
N ARG A 120 -11.02 1.37 5.02
CA ARG A 120 -11.23 -0.07 4.88
C ARG A 120 -12.46 -0.35 4.00
N THR A 121 -12.30 -1.21 3.01
CA THR A 121 -13.41 -1.52 2.09
C THR A 121 -14.60 -2.19 2.78
N ASP A 122 -14.39 -2.90 3.90
CA ASP A 122 -15.47 -3.50 4.68
C ASP A 122 -16.33 -2.47 5.45
N LYS A 123 -15.81 -1.25 5.67
CA LYS A 123 -16.52 -0.17 6.38
C LYS A 123 -17.01 0.91 5.45
N GLU A 124 -16.17 1.34 4.51
CA GLU A 124 -16.43 2.45 3.60
C GLU A 124 -16.97 2.01 2.23
N GLY A 125 -16.93 0.71 1.92
CA GLY A 125 -17.28 0.18 0.60
C GLY A 125 -16.24 0.60 -0.44
N ASN A 126 -16.71 1.21 -1.53
CA ASN A 126 -15.83 1.76 -2.55
C ASN A 126 -15.11 3.00 -2.03
N ILE A 127 -13.80 3.04 -2.21
CA ILE A 127 -12.95 4.18 -1.86
C ILE A 127 -12.39 4.73 -3.16
N LEU A 128 -12.79 5.95 -3.52
CA LEU A 128 -12.33 6.63 -4.73
C LEU A 128 -11.34 7.72 -4.34
N LEU A 129 -10.20 7.75 -5.01
CA LEU A 129 -9.19 8.80 -4.88
C LEU A 129 -9.14 9.58 -6.19
N TYR A 130 -9.13 10.91 -6.10
CA TYR A 130 -9.02 11.82 -7.24
C TYR A 130 -7.76 12.66 -7.10
N CYS A 131 -6.99 12.77 -8.17
CA CYS A 131 -5.71 13.45 -8.19
C CYS A 131 -5.47 14.12 -9.54
N ASP A 132 -4.92 15.33 -9.52
CA ASP A 132 -4.49 16.10 -10.71
C ASP A 132 -2.95 16.19 -10.85
N GLY A 133 -2.24 15.42 -10.03
CA GLY A 133 -0.79 15.40 -9.93
C GLY A 133 -0.20 16.31 -8.86
N LYS A 134 -1.02 17.13 -8.20
CA LYS A 134 -0.61 18.00 -7.08
C LYS A 134 -1.56 17.90 -5.90
N THR A 135 -2.85 17.90 -6.17
CA THR A 135 -3.91 17.77 -5.18
C THR A 135 -4.40 16.33 -5.12
N LEU A 136 -4.79 15.90 -3.92
CA LEU A 136 -5.35 14.60 -3.68
C LEU A 136 -6.63 14.76 -2.84
N SER A 137 -7.74 14.21 -3.34
CA SER A 137 -9.03 14.17 -2.64
C SER A 137 -9.62 12.77 -2.71
N TYR A 138 -10.67 12.51 -1.93
CA TYR A 138 -11.31 11.19 -1.87
C TYR A 138 -12.82 11.27 -1.65
N SER A 139 -13.52 10.21 -2.04
CA SER A 139 -14.90 9.95 -1.63
C SER A 139 -15.10 8.47 -1.32
N THR A 140 -16.13 8.16 -0.53
CA THR A 140 -16.46 6.78 -0.12
C THR A 140 -17.92 6.46 -0.41
N MET A 141 -18.22 5.23 -0.81
CA MET A 141 -19.57 4.77 -1.10
C MET A 141 -19.78 3.36 -0.52
N LYS A 142 -20.59 3.27 0.54
CA LYS A 142 -20.93 1.99 1.15
C LYS A 142 -21.69 1.10 0.17
N TYR A 143 -21.44 -0.20 0.26
CA TYR A 143 -22.28 -1.19 -0.40
C TYR A 143 -23.71 -1.11 0.15
N LYS A 144 -24.71 -1.31 -0.71
CA LYS A 144 -26.12 -1.36 -0.32
C LYS A 144 -26.44 -2.66 0.42
#